data_AF-A0AB37UIV9-F1
#
_entry.id   AF-A0AB37UIV9-F1
#
_cell.length_a   1.000
_cell.length_b   1.000
_cell.length_c   1.000
_cell.angle_alpha   90.00
_cell.angle_beta   90.00
_cell.angle_gamma   90.00
#
_symmetry.space_group_name_H-M   'P 1'
#
loop_
_entity.id
_entity.type
_entity.pdbx_description
1 polymer ?
#
loop_
_entity_poly.entity_id
_entity_poly.type
_entity_poly.pdbx_seq_one_letter_code
_entity_poly.pdbx_strand_id
1 'polypeptide(L)'
;MTFGQKCSPYCTLISKSDRDSLATRLRDRNFFAICKASDRAKNHPGTAPPPEVGPARLGFSDVIQDSDGVLRRHLLAMKPAPTSPCTTPYALSAQLAFHYLERSGISAKYNARGDLVLGDVVFQRLRSRMGGYQQVDAWGYQVLLNYRSYRHSPLEIAPTVTLSDLLRGAVKPEEVKDRIVLIGVTAQSAHDYIPTPYSAQPGFYQEMPGVIVQAQMVSQIVSAVKDGRPLISVWYIWGEVLWIWGWSAVGVAIAFACRSGLYLILAGGSALGVLWGLCLVFFSHGYWVPFVPSALVLVGTGSTVTVYLALQEGRLFSSTAEA
;
A
#
# COMPACT_ATOMS: atom_id res chain seq x y z
N MET A 1 -11.64 -46.71 -10.61
CA MET A 1 -10.53 -46.41 -11.53
C MET A 1 -9.61 -45.41 -10.85
N THR A 2 -8.54 -45.91 -10.25
CA THR A 2 -7.52 -45.15 -9.54
C THR A 2 -6.58 -44.50 -10.55
N PHE A 3 -6.66 -43.19 -10.73
CA PHE A 3 -5.65 -42.44 -11.48
C PHE A 3 -4.42 -42.25 -10.59
N GLY A 4 -3.43 -43.13 -10.78
CA GLY A 4 -2.08 -42.92 -10.26
C GLY A 4 -1.37 -41.84 -11.06
N GLN A 5 -1.26 -40.63 -10.50
CA GLN A 5 -0.33 -39.63 -11.00
C GLN A 5 1.10 -40.13 -10.77
N LYS A 6 1.80 -40.48 -11.86
CA LYS A 6 3.24 -40.74 -11.86
C LYS A 6 3.96 -39.48 -11.40
N CYS A 7 4.60 -39.55 -10.23
CA CYS A 7 5.53 -38.52 -9.76
C CYS A 7 6.80 -38.49 -10.62
N SER A 8 7.34 -37.29 -10.83
CA SER A 8 8.66 -37.04 -11.47
C SER A 8 9.78 -37.79 -10.73
N PRO A 9 10.86 -38.23 -11.41
CA PRO A 9 11.96 -39.01 -10.80
C PRO A 9 12.77 -38.28 -9.71
N TYR A 10 12.47 -37.00 -9.45
CA TYR A 10 13.07 -36.21 -8.37
C TYR A 10 12.18 -36.08 -7.12
N CYS A 11 10.98 -36.66 -7.10
CA CYS A 11 10.17 -36.75 -5.89
C CYS A 11 10.68 -37.89 -5.01
N THR A 12 11.67 -37.62 -4.16
CA THR A 12 11.93 -38.48 -3.01
C THR A 12 10.67 -38.51 -2.16
N LEU A 13 10.07 -39.68 -1.98
CA LEU A 13 8.90 -39.86 -1.11
C LEU A 13 9.27 -39.39 0.29
N ILE A 14 8.67 -38.29 0.75
CA ILE A 14 8.86 -37.80 2.12
C ILE A 14 8.49 -38.92 3.07
N SER A 15 9.43 -39.38 3.89
CA SER A 15 9.18 -40.51 4.79
C SER A 15 8.10 -40.13 5.81
N LYS A 16 7.38 -41.10 6.35
CA LYS A 16 6.39 -40.85 7.41
C LYS A 16 7.04 -40.13 8.60
N SER A 17 8.27 -40.53 8.95
CA SER A 17 9.06 -39.92 10.01
C SER A 17 9.36 -38.44 9.75
N ASP A 18 9.68 -38.07 8.50
CA ASP A 18 9.93 -36.67 8.13
C ASP A 18 8.66 -35.81 8.21
N ARG A 19 7.50 -36.38 7.83
CA ARG A 19 6.19 -35.69 7.98
C ARG A 19 5.83 -35.45 9.43
N ASP A 20 6.04 -36.44 10.30
CA ASP A 20 5.75 -36.32 11.73
C ASP A 20 6.70 -35.31 12.41
N SER A 21 7.97 -35.28 11.98
CA SER A 21 8.96 -34.28 12.40
C SER A 21 8.57 -32.86 11.98
N LEU A 22 8.14 -32.68 10.74
CA LEU A 22 7.64 -31.38 10.24
C LEU A 22 6.39 -30.93 10.99
N ALA A 23 5.41 -31.81 11.17
CA ALA A 23 4.19 -31.53 11.93
C ALA A 23 4.50 -31.05 13.36
N THR A 24 5.53 -31.63 13.99
CA THR A 24 6.00 -31.19 15.31
C THR A 24 6.58 -29.77 15.25
N ARG A 25 7.39 -29.45 14.24
CA ARG A 25 7.95 -28.10 14.07
C ARG A 25 6.89 -27.04 13.76
N LEU A 26 5.83 -27.38 13.02
CA LEU A 26 4.72 -26.45 12.72
C LEU A 26 3.94 -26.05 13.99
N ARG A 27 4.03 -26.83 15.07
CA ARG A 27 3.43 -26.51 16.36
C ARG A 27 4.22 -25.49 17.19
N ASP A 28 5.42 -25.10 16.75
CA ASP A 28 6.24 -24.11 17.43
C ASP A 28 5.51 -22.76 17.55
N ARG A 29 5.58 -22.13 18.73
CA ARG A 29 4.88 -20.87 19.00
C ARG A 29 5.35 -19.71 18.12
N ASN A 30 6.56 -19.78 17.60
CA ASN A 30 7.15 -18.76 16.73
C ASN A 30 6.88 -19.02 15.25
N PHE A 31 6.21 -20.12 14.90
CA PHE A 31 5.85 -20.43 13.53
C PHE A 31 4.43 -19.93 13.22
N PHE A 32 4.32 -19.11 12.19
CA PHE A 32 3.05 -18.60 11.65
C PHE A 32 2.85 -19.13 10.24
N ALA A 33 1.62 -19.53 9.93
CA ALA A 33 1.26 -20.05 8.61
C ALA A 33 0.27 -19.16 7.88
N ILE A 34 0.26 -19.31 6.57
CA ILE A 34 -0.69 -18.64 5.70
C ILE A 34 -1.89 -19.51 5.38
N CYS A 35 -3.00 -18.85 5.11
CA CYS A 35 -4.10 -19.39 4.33
C CYS A 35 -4.57 -18.34 3.32
N LYS A 36 -5.43 -18.74 2.37
CA LYS A 36 -6.02 -17.82 1.41
C LYS A 36 -7.53 -17.87 1.50
N ALA A 37 -8.16 -16.71 1.64
CA ALA A 37 -9.61 -16.62 1.67
C ALA A 37 -10.22 -17.06 0.33
N SER A 38 -11.49 -17.46 0.40
CA SER A 38 -12.27 -17.77 -0.79
C SER A 38 -12.63 -16.47 -1.48
N ASP A 39 -12.34 -16.35 -2.76
CA ASP A 39 -12.63 -15.17 -3.57
C ASP A 39 -13.61 -15.56 -4.68
N ARG A 40 -14.87 -15.11 -4.55
CA ARG A 40 -15.92 -15.37 -5.54
C ARG A 40 -15.68 -14.63 -6.85
N ALA A 41 -15.13 -13.41 -6.80
CA ALA A 41 -14.89 -12.62 -7.99
C ALA A 41 -13.82 -13.26 -8.88
N LYS A 42 -12.84 -13.94 -8.25
CA LYS A 42 -11.76 -14.66 -8.94
C LYS A 42 -12.01 -16.17 -9.08
N ASN A 43 -13.21 -16.66 -8.72
CA ASN A 43 -13.54 -18.09 -8.68
C ASN A 43 -12.49 -18.95 -7.94
N HIS A 44 -11.90 -18.42 -6.88
CA HIS A 44 -10.90 -19.11 -6.08
C HIS A 44 -11.54 -19.69 -4.80
N PRO A 45 -11.53 -21.01 -4.58
CA PRO A 45 -12.19 -21.64 -3.43
C PRO A 45 -11.52 -21.30 -2.08
N GLY A 46 -10.32 -20.71 -2.13
CA GLY A 46 -9.47 -20.49 -0.97
C GLY A 46 -8.47 -21.63 -0.78
N THR A 47 -7.51 -21.42 0.11
CA THR A 47 -6.48 -22.39 0.44
C THR A 47 -6.48 -22.59 1.95
N ALA A 48 -6.68 -23.82 2.39
CA ALA A 48 -6.70 -24.16 3.82
C ALA A 48 -5.31 -24.00 4.46
N PRO A 49 -5.24 -23.57 5.72
CA PRO A 49 -3.98 -23.57 6.48
C PRO A 49 -3.51 -25.00 6.79
N PRO A 50 -2.23 -25.18 7.15
CA PRO A 50 -1.76 -26.42 7.77
C PRO A 50 -2.54 -26.73 9.07
N PRO A 51 -3.05 -27.96 9.26
CA PRO A 51 -3.89 -28.30 10.40
C PRO A 51 -3.16 -28.24 11.75
N GLU A 52 -1.83 -28.26 11.75
CA GLU A 52 -0.99 -28.17 12.95
C GLU A 52 -0.90 -26.75 13.53
N VAL A 53 -1.31 -25.72 12.77
CA VAL A 53 -1.16 -24.31 13.16
C VAL A 53 -2.50 -23.78 13.66
N GLY A 54 -2.54 -23.40 14.94
CA GLY A 54 -3.75 -22.88 15.58
C GLY A 54 -4.11 -21.45 15.13
N PRO A 55 -5.37 -21.01 15.31
CA PRO A 55 -5.89 -19.75 14.76
C PRO A 55 -5.10 -18.49 15.09
N ALA A 56 -4.51 -18.40 16.29
CA ALA A 56 -3.70 -17.26 16.71
C ALA A 56 -2.38 -17.11 15.92
N ARG A 57 -1.94 -18.18 15.24
CA ARG A 57 -0.72 -18.22 14.42
C ARG A 57 -1.02 -18.31 12.93
N LEU A 58 -2.27 -18.02 12.54
CA LEU A 58 -2.72 -18.00 11.16
C LEU A 58 -2.95 -16.57 10.69
N GLY A 59 -2.41 -16.24 9.52
CA GLY A 59 -2.71 -14.99 8.84
C GLY A 59 -3.03 -15.22 7.37
N PHE A 60 -3.96 -14.46 6.82
CA PHE A 60 -4.29 -14.60 5.40
C PHE A 60 -3.21 -13.94 4.52
N SER A 61 -3.00 -14.45 3.30
CA SER A 61 -2.07 -13.88 2.32
C SER A 61 -2.74 -13.02 1.25
N ASP A 62 -4.06 -12.81 1.36
CA ASP A 62 -4.88 -12.05 0.43
C ASP A 62 -4.42 -10.59 0.27
N VAL A 63 -4.52 -10.10 -0.96
CA VAL A 63 -4.21 -8.72 -1.35
C VAL A 63 -5.35 -8.15 -2.18
N ILE A 64 -5.53 -6.83 -2.12
CA ILE A 64 -6.53 -6.11 -2.92
C ILE A 64 -5.80 -5.14 -3.83
N GLN A 65 -5.77 -5.46 -5.12
CA GLN A 65 -5.20 -4.60 -6.15
C GLN A 65 -6.18 -3.47 -6.49
N ASP A 66 -5.66 -2.33 -6.93
CA ASP A 66 -6.47 -1.27 -7.51
C ASP A 66 -7.03 -1.69 -8.87
N SER A 67 -7.93 -0.88 -9.44
CA SER A 67 -8.58 -1.17 -10.73
C SER A 67 -7.60 -1.31 -11.91
N ASP A 68 -6.40 -0.75 -11.78
CA ASP A 68 -5.30 -0.88 -12.75
C ASP A 68 -4.38 -2.07 -12.46
N GLY A 69 -4.73 -2.94 -11.51
CA GLY A 69 -3.96 -4.13 -11.14
C GLY A 69 -2.79 -3.85 -10.19
N VAL A 70 -2.50 -2.59 -9.89
CA VAL A 70 -1.35 -2.22 -9.06
C VAL A 70 -1.72 -2.29 -7.58
N LEU A 71 -0.86 -2.92 -6.78
CA LEU A 71 -1.06 -3.03 -5.34
C LEU A 71 -0.57 -1.76 -4.62
N ARG A 72 -1.51 -0.89 -4.24
CA ARG A 72 -1.25 0.32 -3.43
C ARG A 72 -1.86 0.28 -2.03
N ARG A 73 -2.64 -0.77 -1.74
CA ARG A 73 -3.40 -0.92 -0.50
C ARG A 73 -2.94 -2.14 0.28
N HIS A 74 -2.85 -1.99 1.59
CA HIS A 74 -2.52 -3.04 2.55
C HIS A 74 -3.80 -3.48 3.25
N LEU A 75 -4.26 -4.69 2.96
CA LEU A 75 -5.33 -5.33 3.72
C LEU A 75 -4.77 -5.88 5.04
N LEU A 76 -5.08 -5.23 6.16
CA LEU A 76 -4.62 -5.63 7.50
C LEU A 76 -5.54 -6.67 8.15
N ALA A 77 -6.84 -6.54 7.93
CA ALA A 77 -7.85 -7.42 8.47
C ALA A 77 -9.03 -7.58 7.53
N MET A 78 -9.75 -8.68 7.62
CA MET A 78 -11.00 -8.91 6.91
C MET A 78 -11.97 -9.68 7.79
N LYS A 79 -13.22 -9.76 7.36
CA LYS A 79 -14.17 -10.75 7.89
C LYS A 79 -14.28 -11.87 6.86
N PRO A 80 -13.66 -13.04 7.10
CA PRO A 80 -13.73 -14.15 6.16
C PRO A 80 -15.17 -14.64 5.98
N ALA A 81 -15.47 -15.16 4.78
CA ALA A 81 -16.75 -15.81 4.54
C ALA A 81 -16.87 -17.06 5.42
N PRO A 82 -18.04 -17.38 6.00
CA PRO A 82 -18.21 -18.55 6.86
C PRO A 82 -17.86 -19.88 6.18
N THR A 83 -17.98 -19.95 4.86
CA THR A 83 -17.67 -21.12 4.04
C THR A 83 -16.20 -21.16 3.58
N SER A 84 -15.39 -20.14 3.91
CA SER A 84 -14.01 -20.08 3.49
C SER A 84 -13.14 -21.04 4.31
N PRO A 85 -12.18 -21.76 3.70
CA PRO A 85 -11.23 -22.58 4.43
C PRO A 85 -10.24 -21.74 5.28
N CYS A 86 -10.10 -20.44 4.97
CA CYS A 86 -9.25 -19.52 5.73
C CYS A 86 -10.14 -18.65 6.61
N THR A 87 -10.11 -18.88 7.93
CA THR A 87 -11.01 -18.25 8.91
C THR A 87 -10.34 -17.15 9.73
N THR A 88 -9.05 -16.89 9.50
CA THR A 88 -8.31 -15.86 10.24
C THR A 88 -8.76 -14.45 9.84
N PRO A 89 -9.00 -13.55 10.80
CA PRO A 89 -9.43 -12.18 10.52
C PRO A 89 -8.27 -11.24 10.17
N TYR A 90 -7.01 -11.65 10.36
CA TYR A 90 -5.84 -10.78 10.17
C TYR A 90 -4.91 -11.29 9.08
N ALA A 91 -4.26 -10.36 8.39
CA ALA A 91 -3.23 -10.69 7.40
C ALA A 91 -2.02 -11.31 8.09
N LEU A 92 -1.24 -12.12 7.36
CA LEU A 92 0.04 -12.63 7.85
C LEU A 92 0.94 -11.49 8.33
N SER A 93 1.04 -10.43 7.52
CA SER A 93 1.85 -9.26 7.85
C SER A 93 1.42 -8.57 9.15
N ALA A 94 0.11 -8.51 9.43
CA ALA A 94 -0.42 -7.97 10.68
C ALA A 94 -0.10 -8.90 11.86
N GLN A 95 -0.37 -10.21 11.74
CA GLN A 95 -0.09 -11.20 12.79
C GLN A 95 1.38 -11.21 13.21
N LEU A 96 2.29 -11.22 12.23
CA LEU A 96 3.73 -11.19 12.48
C LEU A 96 4.15 -9.90 13.19
N ALA A 97 3.64 -8.75 12.75
CA ALA A 97 3.95 -7.47 13.36
C ALA A 97 3.39 -7.39 14.79
N PHE A 98 2.15 -7.83 15.03
CA PHE A 98 1.53 -7.84 16.36
C PHE A 98 2.33 -8.71 17.33
N HIS A 99 2.63 -9.96 16.94
CA HIS A 99 3.43 -10.87 17.77
C HIS A 99 4.82 -10.32 18.09
N TYR A 100 5.47 -9.67 17.11
CA TYR A 100 6.78 -9.05 17.31
C TYR A 100 6.72 -7.84 18.26
N LEU A 101 5.70 -7.00 18.14
CA LEU A 101 5.52 -5.78 18.96
C LEU A 101 5.03 -6.09 20.38
N GLU A 102 4.25 -7.17 20.56
CA GLU A 102 3.80 -7.61 21.89
C GLU A 102 4.95 -7.94 22.83
N ARG A 103 6.07 -8.45 22.31
CA ARG A 103 7.31 -8.65 23.09
C ARG A 103 7.88 -7.36 23.67
N SER A 104 7.54 -6.22 23.08
CA SER A 104 7.92 -4.89 23.56
C SER A 104 6.79 -4.21 24.35
N GLY A 105 5.76 -4.95 24.75
CA GLY A 105 4.61 -4.43 25.51
C GLY A 105 3.58 -3.67 24.67
N ILE A 106 3.66 -3.75 23.33
CA ILE A 106 2.77 -3.03 22.42
C ILE A 106 1.74 -4.00 21.83
N SER A 107 0.49 -3.87 22.25
CA SER A 107 -0.63 -4.70 21.77
C SER A 107 -1.53 -3.94 20.80
N ALA A 108 -2.12 -4.67 19.85
CA ALA A 108 -3.13 -4.15 18.93
C ALA A 108 -4.43 -3.76 19.68
N LYS A 109 -4.87 -2.52 19.51
CA LYS A 109 -6.12 -2.01 20.07
C LYS A 109 -6.93 -1.29 19.00
N TYR A 110 -8.21 -1.08 19.25
CA TYR A 110 -9.07 -0.25 18.40
C TYR A 110 -9.56 0.95 19.19
N ASN A 111 -9.48 2.14 18.59
CA ASN A 111 -10.03 3.34 19.19
C ASN A 111 -11.56 3.44 18.99
N ALA A 112 -12.19 4.47 19.55
CA ALA A 112 -13.64 4.70 19.44
C ALA A 112 -14.14 4.88 17.99
N ARG A 113 -13.26 5.23 17.04
CA ARG A 113 -13.58 5.35 15.61
C ARG A 113 -13.44 4.02 14.86
N GLY A 114 -13.05 2.97 15.56
CA GLY A 114 -12.75 1.66 15.01
C GLY A 114 -11.45 1.61 14.23
N ASP A 115 -10.53 2.56 14.42
CA ASP A 115 -9.20 2.51 13.81
C ASP A 115 -8.23 1.70 14.68
N LEU A 116 -7.37 0.89 14.05
CA LEU A 116 -6.30 0.13 14.68
C LEU A 116 -5.24 1.08 15.25
N VAL A 117 -4.85 0.83 16.49
CA VAL A 117 -3.83 1.56 17.24
C VAL A 117 -2.79 0.58 17.76
N LEU A 118 -1.51 0.89 17.49
CA LEU A 118 -0.35 0.16 17.99
C LEU A 118 0.59 1.17 18.65
N GLY A 119 0.69 1.12 19.98
CA GLY A 119 1.38 2.16 20.75
C GLY A 119 0.68 3.49 20.55
N ASP A 120 1.40 4.50 20.07
CA ASP A 120 0.86 5.83 19.76
C ASP A 120 0.47 6.00 18.27
N VAL A 121 0.68 4.97 17.46
CA VAL A 121 0.45 5.04 16.00
C VAL A 121 -0.97 4.59 15.65
N VAL A 122 -1.69 5.47 14.95
CA VAL A 122 -3.03 5.20 14.43
C VAL A 122 -2.95 4.82 12.96
N PHE A 123 -3.38 3.61 12.63
CA PHE A 123 -3.46 3.11 11.26
C PHE A 123 -4.81 3.51 10.67
N GLN A 124 -4.97 4.72 10.14
CA GLN A 124 -6.27 5.20 9.65
C GLN A 124 -6.85 4.31 8.54
N ARG A 125 -8.05 3.75 8.77
CA ARG A 125 -8.71 2.89 7.78
C ARG A 125 -9.10 3.70 6.54
N LEU A 126 -8.75 3.18 5.37
CA LEU A 126 -9.22 3.68 4.08
C LEU A 126 -10.73 3.44 3.97
N ARG A 127 -11.48 4.53 3.76
CA ARG A 127 -12.93 4.54 3.59
C ARG A 127 -13.25 5.15 2.23
N SER A 128 -14.49 4.98 1.77
CA SER A 128 -14.99 5.69 0.59
C SER A 128 -14.85 7.21 0.77
N ARG A 129 -14.58 7.93 -0.32
CA ARG A 129 -14.38 9.40 -0.36
C ARG A 129 -13.14 9.90 0.38
N MET A 130 -12.05 9.13 0.32
CA MET A 130 -10.74 9.57 0.83
C MET A 130 -9.76 9.75 -0.32
N GLY A 131 -9.36 10.99 -0.61
CA GLY A 131 -8.34 11.31 -1.61
C GLY A 131 -8.70 10.79 -3.00
N GLY A 132 -7.77 10.13 -3.68
CA GLY A 132 -8.05 9.49 -4.98
C GLY A 132 -9.01 8.30 -4.91
N TYR A 133 -9.30 7.78 -3.71
CA TYR A 133 -10.18 6.62 -3.50
C TYR A 133 -11.64 7.03 -3.28
N GLN A 134 -12.22 7.74 -4.25
CA GLN A 134 -13.60 8.23 -4.15
C GLN A 134 -14.63 7.09 -4.15
N GLN A 135 -14.43 6.07 -5.00
CA GLN A 135 -15.31 4.91 -5.16
C GLN A 135 -14.63 3.59 -4.79
N VAL A 136 -13.82 3.59 -3.73
CA VAL A 136 -13.11 2.37 -3.32
C VAL A 136 -14.04 1.37 -2.65
N ASP A 137 -13.86 0.09 -2.97
CA ASP A 137 -14.39 -0.99 -2.15
C ASP A 137 -13.67 -0.99 -0.80
N ALA A 138 -14.39 -0.56 0.25
CA ALA A 138 -13.91 -0.47 1.62
C ALA A 138 -14.01 -1.80 2.39
N TRP A 139 -14.09 -2.94 1.69
CA TRP A 139 -14.12 -4.26 2.31
C TRP A 139 -12.87 -4.56 3.14
N GLY A 140 -13.06 -5.05 4.36
CA GLY A 140 -11.95 -5.26 5.29
C GLY A 140 -11.29 -3.95 5.77
N TYR A 141 -10.23 -4.11 6.55
CA TYR A 141 -9.44 -3.03 7.11
C TYR A 141 -8.25 -2.78 6.19
N GLN A 142 -8.35 -1.74 5.36
CA GLN A 142 -7.32 -1.38 4.40
C GLN A 142 -6.62 -0.09 4.82
N VAL A 143 -5.31 0.00 4.59
CA VAL A 143 -4.52 1.23 4.70
C VAL A 143 -3.68 1.41 3.43
N LEU A 144 -3.11 2.59 3.20
CA LEU A 144 -2.22 2.81 2.05
C LEU A 144 -0.85 2.18 2.30
N LEU A 145 -0.26 1.60 1.26
CA LEU A 145 1.08 1.03 1.28
C LEU A 145 2.13 2.13 1.06
N ASN A 146 3.00 2.29 2.03
CA ASN A 146 4.23 3.05 1.94
C ASN A 146 5.39 2.09 1.72
N TYR A 147 5.63 1.70 0.47
CA TYR A 147 6.80 0.90 0.12
C TYR A 147 8.09 1.63 0.47
N ARG A 148 9.13 0.90 0.86
CA ARG A 148 10.47 1.47 1.03
C ARG A 148 11.46 0.78 0.13
N SER A 149 12.43 1.56 -0.34
CA SER A 149 13.60 1.04 -1.01
C SER A 149 14.76 0.97 -0.02
N TYR A 150 15.53 -0.10 -0.10
CA TYR A 150 16.82 -0.23 0.56
C TYR A 150 17.87 -0.46 -0.53
N ARG A 151 19.06 0.14 -0.42
CA ARG A 151 20.12 0.08 -1.44
C ARG A 151 19.58 0.30 -2.88
N HIS A 152 18.72 1.30 -3.04
CA HIS A 152 18.10 1.71 -4.31
C HIS A 152 17.01 0.79 -4.88
N SER A 153 16.63 -0.30 -4.21
CA SER A 153 15.59 -1.21 -4.71
C SER A 153 14.51 -1.53 -3.66
N PRO A 154 13.21 -1.54 -4.03
CA PRO A 154 12.15 -2.05 -3.16
C PRO A 154 12.18 -3.58 -3.02
N LEU A 155 12.95 -4.29 -3.86
CA LEU A 155 13.14 -5.74 -3.77
C LEU A 155 14.13 -6.14 -2.68
N GLU A 156 15.04 -5.25 -2.29
CA GLU A 156 16.13 -5.51 -1.33
C GLU A 156 15.76 -5.10 0.10
N ILE A 157 14.48 -5.21 0.46
CA ILE A 157 13.93 -4.76 1.75
C ILE A 157 14.59 -5.39 2.99
N ALA A 158 15.11 -6.60 2.86
CA ALA A 158 15.75 -7.36 3.93
C ALA A 158 16.82 -8.29 3.33
N PRO A 159 17.81 -8.74 4.13
CA PRO A 159 18.74 -9.80 3.71
C PRO A 159 17.98 -11.04 3.27
N THR A 160 18.36 -11.60 2.12
CA THR A 160 17.77 -12.82 1.57
C THR A 160 18.79 -13.95 1.61
N VAL A 161 18.34 -15.13 2.00
CA VAL A 161 19.14 -16.37 2.02
C VAL A 161 18.38 -17.46 1.30
N THR A 162 19.06 -18.27 0.49
CA THR A 162 18.39 -19.38 -0.18
C THR A 162 18.18 -20.54 0.79
N LEU A 163 17.17 -21.36 0.55
CA LEU A 163 16.98 -22.60 1.32
C LEU A 163 18.22 -23.50 1.25
N SER A 164 18.89 -23.54 0.09
CA SER A 164 20.13 -24.29 -0.11
C SER A 164 21.29 -23.77 0.75
N ASP A 165 21.41 -22.46 0.95
CA ASP A 165 22.43 -21.88 1.83
C ASP A 165 22.15 -22.22 3.30
N LEU A 166 20.88 -22.15 3.70
CA LEU A 166 20.44 -22.52 5.05
C LEU A 166 20.73 -23.99 5.34
N LEU A 167 20.41 -24.90 4.41
CA LEU A 167 20.67 -26.34 4.56
C LEU A 167 22.16 -26.70 4.57
N ARG A 168 23.01 -25.87 3.95
CA ARG A 168 24.48 -26.00 3.99
C ARG A 168 25.12 -25.40 5.25
N GLY A 169 24.32 -24.80 6.14
CA GLY A 169 24.83 -24.16 7.35
C GLY A 169 25.58 -22.85 7.09
N ALA A 170 25.33 -22.20 5.94
CA ALA A 170 25.99 -20.93 5.59
C ALA A 170 25.39 -19.71 6.30
N VAL A 171 24.23 -19.85 6.94
CA VAL A 171 23.53 -18.78 7.67
C VAL A 171 23.89 -18.86 9.14
N LYS A 172 24.45 -17.77 9.69
CA LYS A 172 24.82 -17.75 11.10
C LYS A 172 23.59 -17.49 11.99
N PRO A 173 23.51 -18.07 13.20
CA PRO A 173 22.35 -17.91 14.09
C PRO A 173 21.99 -16.43 14.39
N GLU A 174 22.99 -15.56 14.50
CA GLU A 174 22.82 -14.12 14.72
C GLU A 174 22.10 -13.38 13.57
N GLU A 175 22.07 -13.96 12.36
CA GLU A 175 21.38 -13.39 11.20
C GLU A 175 19.86 -13.61 11.27
N VAL A 176 19.39 -14.57 12.07
CA VAL A 176 17.98 -14.96 12.20
C VAL A 176 17.39 -14.71 13.58
N LYS A 177 18.24 -14.68 14.62
CA LYS A 177 17.80 -14.49 16.00
C LYS A 177 17.14 -13.12 16.20
N ASP A 178 16.04 -13.10 16.97
CA ASP A 178 15.24 -11.92 17.32
C ASP A 178 14.70 -11.10 16.14
N ARG A 179 14.54 -11.76 14.98
CA ARG A 179 14.03 -11.18 13.73
C ARG A 179 12.75 -11.86 13.28
N ILE A 180 11.95 -11.13 12.50
CA ILE A 180 10.87 -11.72 11.72
C ILE A 180 11.50 -12.34 10.47
N VAL A 181 11.33 -13.64 10.29
CA VAL A 181 11.82 -14.37 9.12
C VAL A 181 10.62 -14.75 8.25
N LEU A 182 10.67 -14.34 6.99
CA LEU A 182 9.66 -14.69 5.99
C LEU A 182 10.21 -15.77 5.07
N ILE A 183 9.42 -16.82 4.89
CA ILE A 183 9.77 -17.96 4.04
C ILE A 183 8.78 -17.96 2.87
N GLY A 184 9.31 -17.95 1.65
CA GLY A 184 8.50 -17.94 0.44
C GLY A 184 9.31 -18.25 -0.80
N VAL A 185 8.65 -18.21 -1.96
CA VAL A 185 9.23 -18.56 -3.25
C VAL A 185 9.39 -17.29 -4.09
N THR A 186 10.55 -17.13 -4.72
CA THR A 186 10.86 -16.00 -5.62
C THR A 186 11.16 -16.46 -7.06
N ALA A 187 10.96 -17.75 -7.34
CA ALA A 187 11.19 -18.33 -8.66
C ALA A 187 10.05 -17.96 -9.63
N GLN A 188 10.41 -17.61 -10.87
CA GLN A 188 9.44 -17.19 -11.90
C GLN A 188 8.33 -18.22 -12.16
N SER A 189 8.68 -19.51 -12.08
CA SER A 189 7.76 -20.63 -12.28
C SER A 189 6.67 -20.74 -11.22
N ALA A 190 6.82 -20.07 -10.06
CA ALA A 190 5.81 -20.10 -9.01
C ALA A 190 4.61 -19.19 -9.31
N HIS A 191 4.76 -18.23 -10.23
CA HIS A 191 3.73 -17.26 -10.60
C HIS A 191 3.12 -16.50 -9.40
N ASP A 192 3.89 -16.32 -8.31
CA ASP A 192 3.50 -15.53 -7.14
C ASP A 192 4.11 -14.13 -7.22
N TYR A 193 3.62 -13.36 -8.19
CA TYR A 193 4.12 -12.03 -8.49
C TYR A 193 2.96 -11.03 -8.52
N ILE A 194 3.24 -9.83 -8.02
CA ILE A 194 2.24 -8.78 -7.82
C ILE A 194 2.74 -7.48 -8.45
N PRO A 195 1.97 -6.85 -9.35
CA PRO A 195 2.26 -5.51 -9.84
C PRO A 195 2.25 -4.49 -8.70
N THR A 196 3.30 -3.69 -8.63
CA THR A 196 3.45 -2.59 -7.65
C THR A 196 3.74 -1.27 -8.37
N PRO A 197 3.67 -0.11 -7.71
CA PRO A 197 4.06 1.16 -8.33
C PRO A 197 5.49 1.18 -8.89
N TYR A 198 6.34 0.25 -8.45
CA TYR A 198 7.73 0.10 -8.91
C TYR A 198 7.87 -0.86 -10.10
N SER A 199 6.78 -1.47 -10.54
CA SER A 199 6.75 -2.38 -11.70
C SER A 199 6.59 -1.65 -13.04
N ALA A 200 6.39 -0.32 -13.03
CA ALA A 200 6.00 0.47 -14.21
C ALA A 200 7.16 1.23 -14.91
N GLN A 201 8.43 1.05 -14.51
CA GLN A 201 9.54 1.75 -15.17
C GLN A 201 10.04 1.01 -16.43
N PRO A 202 10.41 1.73 -17.52
CA PRO A 202 10.98 1.13 -18.73
C PRO A 202 12.32 0.43 -18.41
N GLY A 203 12.35 -0.88 -18.58
CA GLY A 203 13.47 -1.76 -18.26
C GLY A 203 12.95 -3.14 -17.86
N PHE A 204 13.82 -4.16 -17.77
CA PHE A 204 13.43 -5.50 -17.33
C PHE A 204 13.05 -5.51 -15.84
N TYR A 205 11.86 -5.00 -15.49
CA TYR A 205 11.34 -5.01 -14.13
C TYR A 205 10.18 -6.00 -14.02
N GLN A 206 10.53 -7.13 -13.40
CA GLN A 206 9.62 -8.15 -12.94
C GLN A 206 8.71 -7.55 -11.86
N GLU A 207 7.44 -7.96 -11.89
CA GLU A 207 6.52 -7.84 -10.77
C GLU A 207 7.20 -8.24 -9.43
N MET A 208 6.67 -7.76 -8.30
CA MET A 208 7.29 -8.03 -6.99
C MET A 208 6.86 -9.42 -6.49
N PRO A 209 7.79 -10.31 -6.07
CA PRO A 209 7.41 -11.59 -5.48
C PRO A 209 6.50 -11.41 -4.25
N GLY A 210 5.51 -12.27 -4.08
CA GLY A 210 4.52 -12.17 -2.99
C GLY A 210 5.15 -12.13 -1.60
N VAL A 211 6.21 -12.89 -1.36
CA VAL A 211 6.96 -12.87 -0.09
C VAL A 211 7.62 -11.52 0.19
N ILE A 212 8.09 -10.82 -0.84
CA ILE A 212 8.69 -9.48 -0.71
C ILE A 212 7.60 -8.43 -0.44
N VAL A 213 6.42 -8.58 -1.05
CA VAL A 213 5.25 -7.75 -0.71
C VAL A 213 4.87 -7.92 0.77
N GLN A 214 4.84 -9.16 1.28
CA GLN A 214 4.59 -9.41 2.71
C GLN A 214 5.68 -8.77 3.59
N ALA A 215 6.94 -8.80 3.16
CA ALA A 215 8.04 -8.13 3.86
C ALA A 215 7.86 -6.61 3.92
N GLN A 216 7.46 -5.97 2.81
CA GLN A 216 7.12 -4.54 2.77
C GLN A 216 5.98 -4.20 3.73
N MET A 217 4.92 -5.02 3.74
CA MET A 217 3.77 -4.89 4.63
C MET A 217 4.14 -5.02 6.12
N VAL A 218 4.93 -6.02 6.49
CA VAL A 218 5.44 -6.18 7.86
C VAL A 218 6.33 -5.00 8.24
N SER A 219 7.27 -4.63 7.37
CA SER A 219 8.18 -3.51 7.60
C SER A 219 7.41 -2.22 7.83
N GLN A 220 6.34 -1.95 7.07
CA GLN A 220 5.51 -0.77 7.26
C GLN A 220 4.94 -0.71 8.68
N ILE A 221 4.32 -1.79 9.17
CA ILE A 221 3.72 -1.80 10.50
C ILE A 221 4.80 -1.62 11.58
N VAL A 222 5.86 -2.42 11.53
CA VAL A 222 6.90 -2.41 12.57
C VAL A 222 7.66 -1.08 12.59
N SER A 223 8.04 -0.54 11.43
CA SER A 223 8.82 0.71 11.36
C SER A 223 7.96 1.92 11.68
N ALA A 224 6.65 1.89 11.40
CA ALA A 224 5.76 2.96 11.82
C ALA A 224 5.72 3.06 13.35
N VAL A 225 5.61 1.91 14.04
CA VAL A 225 5.51 1.83 15.50
C VAL A 225 6.85 2.06 16.21
N LYS A 226 7.95 1.46 15.72
CA LYS A 226 9.25 1.55 16.38
C LYS A 226 10.07 2.78 15.97
N ASP A 227 10.04 3.13 14.69
CA ASP A 227 10.93 4.15 14.12
C ASP A 227 10.18 5.46 13.79
N GLY A 228 8.88 5.53 14.07
CA GLY A 228 8.05 6.68 13.73
C GLY A 228 7.91 6.92 12.22
N ARG A 229 8.13 5.89 11.39
CA ARG A 229 8.03 6.02 9.93
C ARG A 229 6.61 6.45 9.55
N PRO A 230 6.44 7.51 8.74
CA PRO A 230 5.12 8.00 8.40
C PRO A 230 4.31 6.97 7.61
N LEU A 231 3.04 6.83 7.98
CA LEU A 231 2.03 6.14 7.19
C LEU A 231 1.46 7.11 6.16
N ILE A 232 1.18 6.63 4.94
CA ILE A 232 0.49 7.47 3.97
C ILE A 232 -0.96 7.62 4.43
N SER A 233 -1.34 8.86 4.69
CA SER A 233 -2.65 9.29 5.15
C SER A 233 -3.20 10.35 4.22
N VAL A 234 -4.51 10.52 4.26
CA VAL A 234 -5.23 11.54 3.49
C VAL A 234 -5.92 12.47 4.46
N TRP A 235 -6.07 13.73 4.08
CA TRP A 235 -6.85 14.67 4.88
C TRP A 235 -8.33 14.30 4.91
N TYR A 236 -9.01 14.80 5.94
CA TYR A 236 -10.46 14.84 5.92
C TYR A 236 -10.95 15.68 4.74
N ILE A 237 -12.12 15.35 4.22
CA ILE A 237 -12.70 16.00 3.04
C ILE A 237 -12.73 17.53 3.13
N TRP A 238 -13.00 18.10 4.31
CA TRP A 238 -12.98 19.55 4.51
C TRP A 238 -11.59 20.17 4.32
N GLY A 239 -10.54 19.47 4.73
CA GLY A 239 -9.16 19.91 4.50
C GLY A 239 -8.82 19.92 3.02
N GLU A 240 -9.25 18.91 2.26
CA GLU A 240 -9.10 18.88 0.80
C GLU A 240 -9.88 20.01 0.11
N VAL A 241 -11.11 20.28 0.56
CA VAL A 241 -11.92 21.39 0.03
C VAL A 241 -11.25 22.73 0.28
N LEU A 242 -10.77 22.99 1.49
CA LEU A 242 -10.05 24.24 1.82
C LEU A 242 -8.78 24.38 0.99
N TRP A 243 -8.04 23.29 0.77
CA TRP A 243 -6.85 23.28 -0.06
C TRP A 243 -7.15 23.66 -1.51
N ILE A 244 -8.14 22.99 -2.12
CA ILE A 244 -8.56 23.26 -3.50
C ILE A 244 -9.08 24.71 -3.62
N TRP A 245 -9.88 25.16 -2.66
CA TRP A 245 -10.40 26.53 -2.64
C TRP A 245 -9.29 27.57 -2.51
N GLY A 246 -8.27 27.32 -1.69
CA GLY A 246 -7.09 28.19 -1.59
C GLY A 246 -6.36 28.36 -2.92
N TRP A 247 -6.16 27.27 -3.67
CA TRP A 247 -5.51 27.34 -4.99
C TRP A 247 -6.38 27.99 -6.06
N SER A 248 -7.71 27.87 -5.96
CA SER A 248 -8.65 28.64 -6.78
C SER A 248 -8.49 30.15 -6.55
N ALA A 249 -8.40 30.58 -5.29
CA ALA A 249 -8.19 32.00 -4.95
C ALA A 249 -6.84 32.53 -5.46
N VAL A 250 -5.78 31.72 -5.41
CA VAL A 250 -4.47 32.07 -6.00
C VAL A 250 -4.59 32.28 -7.52
N GLY A 251 -5.30 31.40 -8.23
CA GLY A 251 -5.54 31.56 -9.67
C GLY A 251 -6.24 32.88 -10.02
N VAL A 252 -7.28 33.23 -9.25
CA VAL A 252 -7.99 34.51 -9.37
C VAL A 252 -7.07 35.70 -9.10
N ALA A 253 -6.28 35.65 -8.01
CA ALA A 253 -5.36 36.73 -7.65
C ALA A 253 -4.31 37.00 -8.73
N ILE A 254 -3.75 35.94 -9.34
CA ILE A 254 -2.79 36.06 -10.46
C ILE A 254 -3.45 36.75 -11.66
N ALA A 255 -4.67 36.36 -12.02
CA ALA A 255 -5.40 36.95 -13.14
C ALA A 255 -5.67 38.45 -12.96
N PHE A 256 -5.94 38.90 -11.73
CA PHE A 256 -6.10 40.33 -11.43
C PHE A 256 -4.78 41.11 -11.39
N ALA A 257 -3.72 40.51 -10.82
CA ALA A 257 -2.44 41.18 -10.65
C ALA A 257 -1.63 41.28 -11.95
N CYS A 258 -1.78 40.31 -12.86
CA CYS A 258 -1.00 40.22 -14.09
C CYS A 258 -1.87 40.48 -15.33
N ARG A 259 -1.77 41.67 -15.92
CA ARG A 259 -2.48 42.01 -17.17
C ARG A 259 -1.75 41.63 -18.45
N SER A 260 -0.43 41.48 -18.39
CA SER A 260 0.37 41.03 -19.53
C SER A 260 0.41 39.50 -19.58
N GLY A 261 0.13 38.94 -20.76
CA GLY A 261 0.05 37.49 -20.96
C GLY A 261 1.33 36.74 -20.58
N LEU A 262 2.50 37.35 -20.81
CA LEU A 262 3.78 36.75 -20.41
C LEU A 262 3.89 36.61 -18.89
N TYR A 263 3.56 37.66 -18.14
CA TYR A 263 3.59 37.63 -16.68
C TYR A 263 2.57 36.65 -16.11
N LEU A 264 1.41 36.51 -16.76
CA LEU A 264 0.40 35.52 -16.37
C LEU A 264 0.92 34.10 -16.54
N ILE A 265 1.56 33.78 -17.67
CA ILE A 265 2.17 32.46 -17.91
C ILE A 265 3.26 32.17 -16.87
N LEU A 266 4.15 33.14 -16.62
CA LEU A 266 5.22 32.98 -15.64
C LEU A 266 4.68 32.81 -14.21
N ALA A 267 3.73 33.65 -13.79
CA ALA A 267 3.11 33.57 -12.48
C ALA A 267 2.32 32.27 -12.30
N GLY A 268 1.49 31.90 -13.27
CA GLY A 268 0.74 30.63 -13.26
C GLY A 268 1.65 29.41 -13.24
N GLY A 269 2.70 29.39 -14.06
CA GLY A 269 3.72 28.35 -14.06
C GLY A 269 4.45 28.24 -12.71
N SER A 270 4.82 29.38 -12.12
CA SER A 270 5.44 29.41 -10.79
C SER A 270 4.50 28.88 -9.70
N ALA A 271 3.22 29.23 -9.75
CA ALA A 271 2.21 28.77 -8.79
C ALA A 271 1.98 27.26 -8.91
N LEU A 272 1.95 26.71 -10.13
CA LEU A 272 1.91 25.26 -10.36
C LEU A 272 3.16 24.55 -9.83
N GLY A 273 4.34 25.16 -10.02
CA GLY A 273 5.59 24.66 -9.46
C GLY A 273 5.58 24.62 -7.93
N VAL A 274 5.06 25.68 -7.29
CA VAL A 274 4.87 25.74 -5.83
C VAL A 274 3.87 24.70 -5.36
N LEU A 275 2.72 24.58 -6.02
CA LEU A 275 1.70 23.56 -5.73
C LEU A 275 2.31 22.15 -5.78
N TRP A 276 3.04 21.84 -6.86
CA TRP A 276 3.71 20.56 -7.02
C TRP A 276 4.75 20.31 -5.91
N GLY A 277 5.60 21.30 -5.61
CA GLY A 277 6.58 21.22 -4.55
C GLY A 277 5.96 20.99 -3.17
N LEU A 278 4.87 21.69 -2.84
CA LEU A 278 4.15 21.49 -1.58
C LEU A 278 3.51 20.10 -1.51
N CYS A 279 2.89 19.62 -2.59
CA CYS A 279 2.36 18.27 -2.65
C CYS A 279 3.46 17.21 -2.40
N LEU A 280 4.66 17.40 -2.95
CA LEU A 280 5.79 16.49 -2.72
C LEU A 280 6.30 16.54 -1.27
N VAL A 281 6.40 17.72 -0.67
CA VAL A 281 6.79 17.88 0.74
C VAL A 281 5.76 17.22 1.65
N PHE A 282 4.46 17.43 1.42
CA PHE A 282 3.43 16.73 2.19
C PHE A 282 3.54 15.22 2.02
N PHE A 283 3.74 14.73 0.79
CA PHE A 283 3.85 13.31 0.50
C PHE A 283 5.06 12.65 1.18
N SER A 284 6.22 13.33 1.24
CA SER A 284 7.40 12.81 1.94
C SER A 284 7.20 12.69 3.45
N HIS A 285 6.29 13.49 4.02
CA HIS A 285 5.84 13.39 5.40
C HIS A 285 4.63 12.45 5.61
N GLY A 286 4.17 11.75 4.57
CA GLY A 286 3.05 10.80 4.65
C GLY A 286 1.66 11.43 4.49
N TYR A 287 1.56 12.66 3.98
CA TYR A 287 0.29 13.30 3.66
C TYR A 287 0.07 13.33 2.14
N TRP A 288 -0.92 12.58 1.67
CA TRP A 288 -1.33 12.62 0.27
C TRP A 288 -2.41 13.68 0.07
N VAL A 289 -2.03 14.82 -0.51
CA VAL A 289 -2.91 15.98 -0.77
C VAL A 289 -3.26 16.11 -2.26
N PRO A 290 -4.41 16.72 -2.61
CA PRO A 290 -4.96 16.58 -3.95
C PRO A 290 -4.34 17.57 -4.95
N PHE A 291 -3.29 17.13 -5.66
CA PHE A 291 -2.61 17.93 -6.69
C PHE A 291 -3.50 18.26 -7.90
N VAL A 292 -4.06 17.23 -8.55
CA VAL A 292 -4.79 17.37 -9.83
C VAL A 292 -5.97 18.34 -9.73
N PRO A 293 -6.94 18.19 -8.79
CA PRO A 293 -8.05 19.14 -8.74
C PRO A 293 -7.60 20.55 -8.35
N SER A 294 -6.56 20.70 -7.53
CA SER A 294 -5.99 22.02 -7.17
C SER A 294 -5.36 22.72 -8.37
N ALA A 295 -4.62 21.98 -9.20
CA ALA A 295 -4.04 22.50 -10.44
C ALA A 295 -5.13 22.91 -11.44
N LEU A 296 -6.19 22.08 -11.57
CA LEU A 296 -7.32 22.38 -12.46
C LEU A 296 -8.07 23.63 -12.04
N VAL A 297 -8.37 23.82 -10.75
CA VAL A 297 -9.05 25.05 -10.31
C VAL A 297 -8.15 26.28 -10.43
N LEU A 298 -6.84 26.16 -10.15
CA LEU A 298 -5.89 27.26 -10.31
C LEU A 298 -5.86 27.77 -11.76
N VAL A 299 -5.69 26.85 -12.71
CA VAL A 299 -5.65 27.20 -14.14
C VAL A 299 -7.03 27.62 -14.64
N GLY A 300 -8.08 26.90 -14.23
CA GLY A 300 -9.45 27.15 -14.66
C GLY A 300 -9.95 28.52 -14.22
N THR A 301 -9.87 28.85 -12.93
CA THR A 301 -10.36 30.15 -12.43
C THR A 301 -9.52 31.31 -12.94
N GLY A 302 -8.20 31.16 -12.99
CA GLY A 302 -7.32 32.16 -13.59
C GLY A 302 -7.70 32.46 -15.04
N SER A 303 -7.86 31.42 -15.86
CA SER A 303 -8.23 31.56 -17.28
C SER A 303 -9.60 32.22 -17.45
N THR A 304 -10.61 31.79 -16.68
CA THR A 304 -11.96 32.36 -16.75
C THR A 304 -11.96 33.85 -16.41
N VAL A 305 -11.26 34.26 -15.35
CA VAL A 305 -11.19 35.67 -14.94
C VAL A 305 -10.45 36.52 -15.98
N THR A 306 -9.33 36.05 -16.51
CA THR A 306 -8.59 36.78 -17.55
C THR A 306 -9.43 37.00 -18.80
N VAL A 307 -10.16 35.98 -19.26
CA VAL A 307 -11.07 36.12 -20.41
C VAL A 307 -12.20 37.10 -20.09
N TYR A 308 -12.79 37.02 -18.90
CA TYR A 308 -13.85 37.94 -18.48
C TYR A 308 -13.38 39.40 -18.48
N LEU A 309 -12.19 39.68 -17.91
CA LEU A 309 -11.61 41.03 -17.87
C LEU A 309 -11.30 41.54 -19.28
N ALA A 310 -10.71 40.73 -20.15
CA ALA A 310 -10.43 41.11 -21.53
C ALA A 310 -11.71 41.42 -22.33
N LEU A 311 -12.78 40.65 -22.14
CA LEU A 311 -14.09 40.91 -22.76
C LEU A 311 -14.72 42.20 -22.24
N GLN A 312 -14.58 42.49 -20.94
CA GLN A 312 -15.11 43.71 -20.33
C GLN A 312 -14.37 44.95 -20.82
N GLU A 313 -13.04 44.91 -20.92
CA GLU A 313 -12.23 45.97 -21.52
C GLU A 313 -12.65 46.21 -22.98
N GLY A 314 -12.81 45.15 -23.79
CA GLY A 314 -13.27 45.26 -25.18
C GLY A 314 -14.65 45.91 -25.34
N ARG A 315 -15.61 45.57 -24.46
CA ARG A 315 -16.95 46.20 -24.46
C ARG A 315 -16.93 47.68 -24.07
N LEU A 316 -16.06 48.05 -23.13
CA LEU A 316 -15.89 49.45 -22.74
C LEU A 316 -15.33 50.26 -23.91
N PHE A 317 -14.33 49.74 -24.63
CA PHE A 317 -13.76 50.41 -25.81
C PHE A 317 -14.77 50.58 -26.95
N SER A 318 -15.60 49.56 -27.25
CA SER A 318 -16.62 49.69 -28.30
C SER A 318 -17.68 50.73 -27.96
N SER A 319 -18.13 50.79 -26.69
CA SER A 319 -19.13 51.77 -26.24
C SER A 319 -18.61 53.21 -26.29
N THR A 320 -17.31 53.44 -26.09
CA THR A 320 -16.71 54.78 -26.21
C THR A 320 -16.43 55.20 -27.65
N ALA A 321 -16.31 54.25 -28.58
CA ALA A 321 -16.06 54.54 -29.99
C ALA A 321 -17.34 54.89 -30.77
N GLU A 322 -18.51 54.55 -30.24
CA GLU A 322 -19.83 54.87 -30.82
C GLU A 322 -20.44 56.19 -30.29
N ALA A 323 -19.78 56.85 -29.31
CA ALA A 323 -20.21 58.12 -28.72
C ALA A 323 -19.37 59.30 -29.24
#